data_AF-Q2PIR9-F1
#
_entry.id   AF-Q2PIR9-F1
#
_cell.length_a   1.000
_cell.length_b   1.000
_cell.length_c   1.000
_cell.angle_alpha   90.00
_cell.angle_beta   90.00
_cell.angle_gamma   90.00
#
_symmetry.space_group_name_H-M   'P 1'
#
loop_
_entity.id
_entity.type
_entity.pdbx_description
1 polymer ?
#
loop_
_entity_poly.entity_id
_entity_poly.type
_entity_poly.pdbx_seq_one_letter_code
_entity_poly.pdbx_strand_id
1 'polypeptide(L)'
;MGVTSASQPTYLGSTSFISAFDHGQQDMCLSTPKTAHASTLRKAWSADFTHVFPRLVQLLRPLRLYEDLVTDKYYRSSFTVIPAPLVLTPLRLLRNHWDRERWPHEGLGSQITQNTATQSIKVEANMTTDRFYNLFTGANLRWEFVGIIFAMAGLGASVSSSSPLLSLNGKDEISSDAFTMEMAAASHACLEICRQYDNVNDLVVWLNYAYFVLASNIMGETSNANALYSAMHKANRE
;
A
#
# COMPACT_ATOMS: atom_id res chain seq x y z
N MET A 1 -38.22 37.08 -14.66
CA MET A 1 -36.86 37.60 -14.47
C MET A 1 -36.09 36.56 -13.68
N GLY A 2 -35.32 35.73 -14.37
CA GLY A 2 -34.61 34.59 -13.78
C GLY A 2 -33.22 34.99 -13.31
N VAL A 3 -32.89 34.65 -12.07
CA VAL A 3 -31.56 34.84 -11.47
C VAL A 3 -30.76 33.57 -11.77
N THR A 4 -29.76 33.66 -12.64
CA THR A 4 -28.78 32.59 -12.86
C THR A 4 -27.57 32.86 -11.97
N SER A 5 -27.34 31.97 -11.00
CA SER A 5 -26.15 31.96 -10.16
C SER A 5 -24.95 31.47 -10.98
N ALA A 6 -23.98 32.35 -11.24
CA ALA A 6 -22.71 31.96 -11.83
C ALA A 6 -21.87 31.16 -10.80
N SER A 7 -21.54 29.91 -11.12
CA SER A 7 -20.52 29.13 -10.42
C SER A 7 -19.14 29.75 -10.64
N GLN A 8 -18.46 30.12 -9.56
CA GLN A 8 -17.09 30.65 -9.63
C GLN A 8 -16.10 29.58 -10.13
N PRO A 9 -15.26 29.88 -11.13
CA PRO A 9 -14.16 29.00 -11.53
C PRO A 9 -13.06 29.01 -10.47
N THR A 10 -12.65 27.82 -10.05
CA THR A 10 -11.55 27.60 -9.10
C THR A 10 -10.23 28.03 -9.73
N TYR A 11 -9.53 28.91 -9.04
CA TYR A 11 -8.35 29.64 -9.51
C TYR A 11 -7.13 28.72 -9.70
N LEU A 12 -6.93 28.25 -10.93
CA LEU A 12 -5.63 27.75 -11.40
C LEU A 12 -5.35 28.54 -12.68
N GLY A 13 -4.52 29.58 -12.57
CA GLY A 13 -4.32 30.60 -13.61
C GLY A 13 -3.89 30.06 -14.99
N SER A 14 -3.65 30.97 -15.92
CA SER A 14 -3.38 30.73 -17.36
C SER A 14 -2.15 29.87 -17.70
N THR A 15 -1.43 29.37 -16.69
CA THR A 15 -0.31 28.43 -16.81
C THR A 15 -0.65 27.03 -16.29
N SER A 16 -1.90 26.77 -15.91
CA SER A 16 -2.37 25.44 -15.51
C SER A 16 -2.27 24.49 -16.69
N PHE A 17 -1.78 23.27 -16.44
CA PHE A 17 -1.75 22.16 -17.41
C PHE A 17 -3.11 21.93 -18.10
N ILE A 18 -4.21 22.32 -17.44
CA ILE A 18 -5.59 22.17 -17.93
C ILE A 18 -5.98 23.24 -18.98
N SER A 19 -5.28 24.39 -19.05
CA SER A 19 -5.69 25.50 -19.94
C SER A 19 -5.50 25.17 -21.43
N ALA A 20 -4.74 24.13 -21.77
CA ALA A 20 -4.59 23.66 -23.15
C ALA A 20 -5.85 22.95 -23.69
N PHE A 21 -6.81 22.62 -22.82
CA PHE A 21 -8.02 21.85 -23.17
C PHE A 21 -9.31 22.69 -23.12
N ASP A 22 -9.20 24.02 -23.12
CA ASP A 22 -10.29 24.97 -22.86
C ASP A 22 -11.38 25.04 -23.95
N HIS A 23 -11.35 24.14 -24.95
CA HIS A 23 -12.37 24.03 -26.00
C HIS A 23 -13.31 22.82 -25.85
N GLY A 24 -13.31 22.14 -24.70
CA GLY A 24 -14.15 20.95 -24.47
C GLY A 24 -14.74 20.81 -23.07
N GLN A 25 -14.92 21.92 -22.35
CA GLN A 25 -15.29 21.89 -20.92
C GLN A 25 -16.71 21.36 -20.62
N GLN A 26 -17.55 21.10 -21.63
CA GLN A 26 -18.88 20.54 -21.44
C GLN A 26 -18.94 19.01 -21.37
N ASP A 27 -17.89 18.29 -21.80
CA ASP A 27 -17.89 16.81 -21.82
C ASP A 27 -16.86 16.16 -20.88
N MET A 28 -16.05 16.95 -20.17
CA MET A 28 -15.09 16.39 -19.21
C MET A 28 -15.75 16.13 -17.85
N CYS A 29 -16.77 15.28 -17.85
CA CYS A 29 -17.12 14.55 -16.64
C CYS A 29 -15.90 13.68 -16.34
N LEU A 30 -15.10 14.06 -15.34
CA LEU A 30 -14.07 13.21 -14.74
C LEU A 30 -14.76 12.00 -14.11
N SER A 31 -15.22 11.10 -14.97
CA SER A 31 -15.44 9.72 -14.63
C SER A 31 -14.05 9.21 -14.33
N THR A 32 -13.66 9.26 -13.06
CA THR A 32 -12.59 8.39 -12.55
C THR A 32 -12.87 7.03 -13.18
N PRO A 33 -11.97 6.46 -14.01
CA PRO A 33 -12.23 5.16 -14.59
C PRO A 33 -12.50 4.24 -13.41
N LYS A 34 -13.74 3.79 -13.29
CA LYS A 34 -14.14 2.80 -12.30
C LYS A 34 -13.50 1.52 -12.78
N THR A 35 -12.23 1.32 -12.42
CA THR A 35 -11.55 0.06 -12.62
C THR A 35 -12.34 -0.95 -11.80
N ALA A 36 -13.21 -1.71 -12.47
CA ALA A 36 -14.17 -2.60 -11.83
C ALA A 36 -13.46 -3.53 -10.83
N HIS A 37 -12.24 -3.95 -11.15
CA HIS A 37 -11.40 -4.80 -10.31
C HIS A 37 -10.91 -4.16 -9.00
N ALA A 38 -10.36 -2.93 -9.05
CA ALA A 38 -9.92 -2.21 -7.86
C ALA A 38 -11.09 -1.84 -6.94
N SER A 39 -12.25 -1.52 -7.53
CA SER A 39 -13.48 -1.26 -6.77
C SER A 39 -14.06 -2.53 -6.14
N THR A 40 -13.85 -3.70 -6.76
CA THR A 40 -14.29 -5.00 -6.22
C THR A 40 -13.41 -5.43 -5.06
N LEU A 41 -12.08 -5.24 -5.15
CA LEU A 41 -11.16 -5.47 -4.04
C LEU A 41 -11.40 -4.48 -2.88
N ARG A 42 -11.61 -3.19 -3.18
CA ARG A 42 -11.94 -2.18 -2.17
C ARG A 42 -13.29 -2.45 -1.49
N LYS A 43 -14.32 -2.90 -2.23
CA LYS A 43 -15.60 -3.33 -1.66
C LYS A 43 -15.50 -4.60 -0.82
N ALA A 44 -14.71 -5.59 -1.27
CA ALA A 44 -14.50 -6.83 -0.52
C ALA A 44 -13.87 -6.59 0.86
N TRP A 45 -13.20 -5.45 1.05
CA TRP A 45 -12.46 -5.13 2.27
C TRP A 45 -13.20 -4.13 3.17
N SER A 46 -14.29 -3.57 2.67
CA SER A 46 -15.12 -2.58 3.36
C SER A 46 -16.31 -3.20 4.11
N ALA A 47 -16.62 -4.48 3.87
CA ALA A 47 -17.92 -5.03 4.27
C ALA A 47 -17.98 -5.55 5.71
N ASP A 48 -16.87 -6.03 6.29
CA ASP A 48 -16.81 -6.46 7.71
C ASP A 48 -15.35 -6.74 8.14
N PHE A 49 -14.83 -5.99 9.11
CA PHE A 49 -13.45 -6.16 9.60
C PHE A 49 -13.19 -7.54 10.24
N THR A 50 -14.24 -8.27 10.63
CA THR A 50 -14.17 -9.63 11.21
C THR A 50 -13.47 -10.63 10.28
N HIS A 51 -13.63 -10.50 8.96
CA HIS A 51 -12.96 -11.38 7.99
C HIS A 51 -11.65 -10.84 7.45
N VAL A 52 -11.33 -9.56 7.71
CA VAL A 52 -10.13 -8.90 7.21
C VAL A 52 -8.88 -9.34 7.99
N PHE A 53 -8.96 -9.43 9.33
CA PHE A 53 -7.77 -9.78 10.13
C PHE A 53 -7.19 -11.16 9.82
N PRO A 54 -7.99 -12.25 9.72
CA PRO A 54 -7.44 -13.56 9.39
C PRO A 54 -6.75 -13.59 8.03
N ARG A 55 -7.31 -12.88 7.04
CA ARG A 55 -6.72 -12.78 5.71
C ARG A 55 -5.40 -12.02 5.72
N LEU A 56 -5.32 -10.88 6.40
CA LEU A 56 -4.06 -10.12 6.53
C LEU A 56 -2.98 -10.92 7.27
N VAL A 57 -3.37 -11.65 8.32
CA VAL A 57 -2.45 -12.54 9.05
C VAL A 57 -1.96 -13.68 8.15
N GLN A 58 -2.83 -14.29 7.35
CA GLN A 58 -2.42 -15.31 6.39
C GLN A 58 -1.47 -14.74 5.34
N LEU A 59 -1.79 -13.55 4.82
CA LEU A 59 -0.96 -12.84 3.86
C LEU A 59 0.42 -12.54 4.43
N LEU A 60 0.53 -12.18 5.72
CA LEU A 60 1.81 -11.82 6.37
C LEU A 60 2.83 -12.98 6.46
N ARG A 61 2.41 -14.24 6.28
CA ARG A 61 3.26 -15.43 6.51
C ARG A 61 4.60 -15.49 5.75
N PRO A 62 4.71 -15.13 4.45
CA PRO A 62 5.93 -15.28 3.69
C PRO A 62 6.91 -14.13 3.95
N LEU A 63 7.31 -13.91 5.22
CA LEU A 63 8.19 -12.81 5.64
C LEU A 63 9.55 -12.81 4.91
N ARG A 64 10.06 -13.98 4.54
CA ARG A 64 11.30 -14.13 3.74
C ARG A 64 11.14 -13.48 2.36
N LEU A 65 10.06 -13.77 1.66
CA LEU A 65 9.74 -13.17 0.35
C LEU A 65 9.67 -11.64 0.47
N TYR A 66 9.02 -11.13 1.51
CA TYR A 66 8.93 -9.69 1.72
C TYR A 66 10.29 -9.06 1.98
N GLU A 67 11.14 -9.70 2.78
CA GLU A 67 12.48 -9.20 3.01
C GLU A 67 13.31 -9.14 1.71
N ASP A 68 13.22 -10.16 0.87
CA ASP A 68 13.92 -10.21 -0.41
C ASP A 68 13.43 -9.11 -1.36
N LEU A 69 12.10 -8.96 -1.53
CA LEU A 69 11.50 -7.92 -2.36
C LEU A 69 11.84 -6.51 -1.87
N VAL A 70 11.77 -6.28 -0.57
CA VAL A 70 12.09 -4.98 0.03
C VAL A 70 13.58 -4.68 -0.10
N THR A 71 14.45 -5.69 0.05
CA THR A 71 15.89 -5.54 -0.15
C THR A 71 16.21 -5.18 -1.59
N ASP A 72 15.63 -5.88 -2.58
CA ASP A 72 15.79 -5.57 -4.00
C ASP A 72 15.30 -4.15 -4.33
N LYS A 73 14.16 -3.73 -3.75
CA LYS A 73 13.67 -2.34 -3.87
C LYS A 73 14.70 -1.32 -3.39
N TYR A 74 15.31 -1.53 -2.22
CA TYR A 74 16.29 -0.58 -1.68
C TYR A 74 17.58 -0.58 -2.47
N TYR A 75 17.96 -1.72 -3.06
CA TYR A 75 19.14 -1.82 -3.92
C TYR A 75 18.95 -1.10 -5.27
N ARG A 76 17.76 -1.24 -5.87
CA ARG A 76 17.43 -0.66 -7.19
C ARG A 76 17.02 0.81 -7.13
N SER A 77 16.54 1.28 -5.98
CA SER A 77 16.00 2.64 -5.86
C SER A 77 17.10 3.64 -5.51
N SER A 78 17.31 4.63 -6.39
CA SER A 78 18.30 5.69 -6.18
C SER A 78 17.95 6.64 -5.03
N PHE A 79 16.70 6.67 -4.56
CA PHE A 79 16.26 7.51 -3.46
C PHE A 79 15.06 6.89 -2.73
N THR A 80 15.11 6.87 -1.40
CA THR A 80 14.04 6.34 -0.56
C THR A 80 13.78 7.26 0.62
N VAL A 81 12.53 7.72 0.79
CA VAL A 81 12.14 8.61 1.89
C VAL A 81 12.23 7.92 3.25
N ILE A 82 11.86 6.64 3.33
CA ILE A 82 12.00 5.85 4.55
C ILE A 82 13.38 5.17 4.50
N PRO A 83 14.27 5.42 5.48
CA PRO A 83 15.58 4.78 5.52
C PRO A 83 15.48 3.25 5.65
N ALA A 84 16.33 2.54 4.89
CA ALA A 84 16.35 1.08 4.87
C ALA A 84 16.43 0.42 6.27
N PRO A 85 17.25 0.91 7.23
CA PRO A 85 17.31 0.32 8.57
C PRO A 85 16.00 0.41 9.36
N LEU A 86 15.09 1.34 9.02
CA LEU A 86 13.78 1.46 9.68
C LEU A 86 12.76 0.46 9.15
N VAL A 87 13.06 -0.25 8.06
CA VAL A 87 12.18 -1.28 7.49
C VAL A 87 12.84 -2.66 7.52
N LEU A 88 14.05 -2.79 6.98
CA LEU A 88 14.73 -4.09 6.83
C LEU A 88 15.16 -4.70 8.17
N THR A 89 15.68 -3.90 9.10
CA THR A 89 16.07 -4.40 10.42
C THR A 89 14.86 -4.91 11.21
N PRO A 90 13.77 -4.13 11.40
CA PRO A 90 12.59 -4.64 12.09
C PRO A 90 11.92 -5.79 11.35
N LEU A 91 11.92 -5.85 10.01
CA LEU A 91 11.41 -6.99 9.24
C LEU A 91 12.24 -8.27 9.48
N ARG A 92 13.57 -8.16 9.59
CA ARG A 92 14.45 -9.27 9.96
C ARG A 92 14.21 -9.75 11.38
N LEU A 93 14.12 -8.81 12.33
CA LEU A 93 13.80 -9.11 13.72
C LEU A 93 12.44 -9.78 13.82
N LEU A 94 11.49 -9.30 13.01
CA LEU A 94 10.16 -9.86 12.89
C LEU A 94 10.30 -11.34 12.52
N ARG A 95 10.75 -11.61 11.30
CA ARG A 95 10.98 -12.96 10.77
C ARG A 95 11.70 -13.89 11.74
N ASN A 96 12.82 -13.45 12.33
CA ASN A 96 13.59 -14.25 13.29
C ASN A 96 12.79 -14.62 14.55
N HIS A 97 11.88 -13.76 15.01
CA HIS A 97 10.99 -14.06 16.14
C HIS A 97 10.03 -15.20 15.81
N TRP A 98 9.35 -15.17 14.66
CA TRP A 98 8.43 -16.27 14.27
C TRP A 98 9.16 -17.54 13.84
N ASP A 99 10.38 -17.45 13.30
CA ASP A 99 11.22 -18.62 13.05
C ASP A 99 11.53 -19.38 14.36
N ARG A 100 11.68 -18.65 15.48
CA ARG A 100 11.95 -19.22 16.81
C ARG A 100 10.70 -19.66 17.56
N GLU A 101 9.69 -18.79 17.65
CA GLU A 101 8.50 -18.99 18.49
C GLU A 101 7.37 -19.76 17.77
N ARG A 102 7.58 -20.06 16.48
CA ARG A 102 6.59 -20.60 15.54
C ARG A 102 5.44 -19.63 15.29
N TRP A 103 4.84 -19.73 14.12
CA TRP A 103 3.68 -18.91 13.77
C TRP A 103 2.49 -19.25 14.69
N PRO A 104 1.86 -18.27 15.37
CA PRO A 104 0.71 -18.52 16.24
C PRO A 104 -0.42 -19.18 15.46
N HIS A 105 -1.04 -20.20 16.06
CA HIS A 105 -2.17 -20.89 15.42
C HIS A 105 -3.44 -20.03 15.44
N GLU A 106 -3.66 -19.23 16.49
CA GLU A 106 -4.88 -18.43 16.69
C GLU A 106 -4.57 -17.09 17.39
N GLY A 107 -5.51 -16.13 17.32
CA GLY A 107 -5.47 -14.89 18.11
C GLY A 107 -4.48 -13.80 17.67
N LEU A 108 -3.55 -14.09 16.74
CA LEU A 108 -2.53 -13.12 16.30
C LEU A 108 -3.14 -11.81 15.77
N GLY A 109 -4.21 -11.89 14.98
CA GLY A 109 -4.91 -10.68 14.49
C GLY A 109 -5.43 -9.81 15.65
N SER A 110 -6.03 -10.43 16.68
CA SER A 110 -6.49 -9.72 17.88
C SER A 110 -5.33 -9.09 18.65
N GLN A 111 -4.20 -9.79 18.79
CA GLN A 111 -3.01 -9.26 19.46
C GLN A 111 -2.45 -8.03 18.71
N ILE A 112 -2.30 -8.11 17.39
CA ILE A 112 -1.84 -6.99 16.57
C ILE A 112 -2.82 -5.80 16.68
N THR A 113 -4.13 -6.07 16.66
CA THR A 113 -5.17 -5.06 16.85
C THR A 113 -5.07 -4.42 18.24
N GLN A 114 -4.89 -5.20 19.30
CA GLN A 114 -4.76 -4.70 20.67
C GLN A 114 -3.51 -3.80 20.81
N ASN A 115 -2.38 -4.23 20.26
CA ASN A 115 -1.16 -3.43 20.25
C ASN A 115 -1.40 -2.09 19.52
N THR A 116 -2.02 -2.14 18.35
CA THR A 116 -2.36 -0.96 17.53
C THR A 116 -3.26 0.02 18.31
N ALA A 117 -4.31 -0.50 18.95
CA ALA A 117 -5.34 0.29 19.61
C ALA A 117 -4.91 0.91 20.95
N THR A 118 -4.08 0.20 21.74
CA THR A 118 -3.86 0.54 23.15
C THR A 118 -2.48 1.10 23.46
N GLN A 119 -1.47 0.77 22.65
CA GLN A 119 -0.09 1.15 22.93
C GLN A 119 0.29 2.39 22.13
N SER A 120 0.63 3.48 22.81
CA SER A 120 1.25 4.65 22.19
C SER A 120 2.74 4.37 21.94
N ILE A 121 3.25 4.65 20.75
CA ILE A 121 4.70 4.61 20.48
C ILE A 121 5.32 5.87 21.09
N LYS A 122 6.07 5.69 22.19
CA LYS A 122 6.80 6.78 22.86
C LYS A 122 8.28 6.60 22.60
N VAL A 123 8.87 7.51 21.83
CA VAL A 123 10.33 7.53 21.59
C VAL A 123 10.97 8.41 22.65
N GLU A 124 11.90 7.84 23.40
CA GLU A 124 12.65 8.55 24.45
C GLU A 124 14.00 9.03 23.90
N ALA A 125 14.53 10.14 24.42
CA ALA A 125 15.76 10.76 23.90
C ALA A 125 17.00 9.85 24.00
N ASN A 126 17.01 8.91 24.95
CA ASN A 126 18.08 7.92 25.17
C ASN A 126 17.68 6.51 24.71
N MET A 127 16.63 6.38 23.90
CA MET A 127 16.16 5.10 23.40
C MET A 127 17.19 4.47 22.45
N THR A 128 17.55 3.21 22.71
CA THR A 128 18.37 2.44 21.78
C THR A 128 17.54 1.99 20.58
N THR A 129 18.20 1.74 19.46
CA THR A 129 17.55 1.22 18.25
C THR A 129 16.81 -0.09 18.49
N ASP A 130 17.39 -1.01 19.29
CA ASP A 130 16.74 -2.28 19.63
C ASP A 130 15.45 -2.07 20.42
N ARG A 131 15.46 -1.13 21.38
CA ARG A 131 14.24 -0.79 22.12
C ARG A 131 13.19 -0.17 21.21
N PHE A 132 13.60 0.68 20.28
CA PHE A 132 12.70 1.26 19.29
C PHE A 132 12.05 0.18 18.41
N TYR A 133 12.83 -0.72 17.81
CA TYR A 133 12.29 -1.80 16.99
C TYR A 133 11.34 -2.73 17.78
N ASN A 134 11.64 -2.98 19.05
CA ASN A 134 10.79 -3.79 19.92
C ASN A 134 9.42 -3.14 20.21
N LEU A 135 9.19 -1.85 19.92
CA LEU A 135 7.88 -1.21 20.10
C LEU A 135 6.83 -1.68 19.08
N PHE A 136 7.27 -2.25 17.95
CA PHE A 136 6.37 -2.60 16.84
C PHE A 136 6.74 -3.92 16.13
N THR A 137 7.61 -4.73 16.72
CA THR A 137 8.00 -6.05 16.21
C THR A 137 7.84 -7.15 17.26
N GLY A 138 8.03 -8.41 16.86
CA GLY A 138 7.82 -9.57 17.72
C GLY A 138 6.41 -9.61 18.30
N ALA A 139 6.28 -9.84 19.60
CA ALA A 139 4.99 -9.83 20.29
C ALA A 139 4.29 -8.45 20.30
N ASN A 140 5.02 -7.36 20.05
CA ASN A 140 4.48 -6.01 19.98
C ASN A 140 4.13 -5.59 18.54
N LEU A 141 4.04 -6.55 17.60
CA LEU A 141 3.67 -6.26 16.21
C LEU A 141 2.38 -5.45 16.13
N ARG A 142 2.36 -4.46 15.23
CA ARG A 142 1.23 -3.54 15.02
C ARG A 142 0.83 -3.45 13.56
N TRP A 143 -0.41 -3.04 13.28
CA TRP A 143 -0.94 -2.95 11.92
C TRP A 143 -0.23 -1.89 11.09
N GLU A 144 0.32 -0.84 11.69
CA GLU A 144 1.10 0.17 10.98
C GLU A 144 2.29 -0.46 10.27
N PHE A 145 3.08 -1.27 11.01
CA PHE A 145 4.26 -1.91 10.46
C PHE A 145 3.90 -3.04 9.49
N VAL A 146 2.84 -3.81 9.76
CA VAL A 146 2.31 -4.81 8.81
C VAL A 146 1.93 -4.16 7.47
N GLY A 147 1.26 -3.01 7.51
CA GLY A 147 0.94 -2.25 6.32
C GLY A 147 2.19 -1.79 5.56
N ILE A 148 3.23 -1.33 6.27
CA ILE A 148 4.51 -0.92 5.66
C ILE A 148 5.15 -2.10 4.92
N ILE A 149 5.13 -3.29 5.51
CA ILE A 149 5.66 -4.51 4.88
C ILE A 149 4.95 -4.77 3.56
N PHE A 150 3.61 -4.76 3.55
CA PHE A 150 2.84 -4.97 2.32
C PHE A 150 3.13 -3.89 1.28
N ALA A 151 3.10 -2.61 1.65
CA ALA A 151 3.37 -1.52 0.71
C ALA A 151 4.78 -1.64 0.08
N MET A 152 5.78 -1.91 0.90
CA MET A 152 7.17 -2.01 0.46
C MET A 152 7.43 -3.26 -0.37
N ALA A 153 6.77 -4.39 -0.04
CA ALA A 153 6.84 -5.61 -0.85
C ALA A 153 6.18 -5.43 -2.22
N GLY A 154 5.03 -4.74 -2.29
CA GLY A 154 4.40 -4.40 -3.56
C GLY A 154 5.28 -3.48 -4.42
N LEU A 155 5.95 -2.50 -3.81
CA LEU A 155 6.93 -1.66 -4.50
C LEU A 155 8.10 -2.49 -5.04
N GLY A 156 8.61 -3.43 -4.24
CA GLY A 156 9.66 -4.36 -4.67
C GLY A 156 9.23 -5.22 -5.85
N ALA A 157 8.03 -5.79 -5.81
CA ALA A 157 7.49 -6.58 -6.90
C ALA A 157 7.35 -5.77 -8.19
N SER A 158 6.85 -4.53 -8.13
CA SER A 158 6.70 -3.67 -9.33
C SER A 158 8.01 -3.36 -10.05
N VAL A 159 9.15 -3.40 -9.35
CA VAL A 159 10.48 -3.11 -9.94
C VAL A 159 11.32 -4.35 -10.18
N SER A 160 10.93 -5.51 -9.63
CA SER A 160 11.71 -6.74 -9.76
C SER A 160 11.39 -7.43 -11.08
N SER A 161 12.44 -7.72 -11.85
CA SER A 161 12.38 -8.35 -13.17
C SER A 161 12.35 -9.88 -13.09
N SER A 162 12.37 -10.43 -11.88
CA SER A 162 12.94 -11.76 -11.61
C SER A 162 11.99 -12.64 -10.81
N SER A 163 11.73 -13.81 -11.40
CA SER A 163 11.01 -14.99 -10.89
C SER A 163 9.49 -14.85 -10.72
N PRO A 164 8.71 -15.87 -11.12
CA PRO A 164 7.30 -15.93 -10.78
C PRO A 164 7.15 -15.87 -9.26
N LEU A 165 6.31 -14.95 -8.79
CA LEU A 165 5.94 -14.93 -7.38
C LEU A 165 5.05 -16.14 -7.14
N LEU A 166 5.35 -16.94 -6.11
CA LEU A 166 4.50 -18.06 -5.74
C LEU A 166 3.28 -17.52 -5.00
N SER A 167 2.08 -18.01 -5.36
CA SER A 167 0.85 -17.73 -4.62
C SER A 167 1.01 -18.16 -3.17
N LEU A 168 0.17 -17.61 -2.28
CA LEU A 168 0.12 -17.98 -0.85
C LEU A 168 -0.04 -19.49 -0.59
N ASN A 169 -0.49 -20.26 -1.59
CA ASN A 169 -0.67 -21.70 -1.54
C ASN A 169 0.50 -22.48 -2.16
N GLY A 170 1.51 -21.81 -2.72
CA GLY A 170 2.70 -22.41 -3.35
C GLY A 170 2.42 -23.21 -4.63
N LYS A 171 1.19 -23.11 -5.17
CA LYS A 171 0.71 -23.96 -6.27
C LYS A 171 0.56 -23.22 -7.60
N ASP A 172 0.33 -21.91 -7.53
CA ASP A 172 0.06 -21.09 -8.71
C ASP A 172 1.07 -19.95 -8.78
N GLU A 173 1.58 -19.67 -9.97
CA GLU A 173 2.35 -18.45 -10.22
C GLU A 173 1.40 -17.24 -10.22
N ILE A 174 1.70 -16.23 -9.41
CA ILE A 174 1.00 -14.94 -9.45
C ILE A 174 1.84 -13.95 -10.25
N SER A 175 1.19 -13.21 -11.15
CA SER A 175 1.87 -12.13 -11.87
C SER A 175 2.32 -11.04 -10.88
N SER A 176 3.41 -10.35 -11.22
CA SER A 176 3.89 -9.22 -10.40
C SER A 176 2.80 -8.16 -10.20
N ASP A 177 2.01 -7.87 -11.24
CA ASP A 177 0.89 -6.93 -11.17
C ASP A 177 -0.19 -7.37 -10.17
N ALA A 178 -0.59 -8.64 -10.22
CA ALA A 178 -1.62 -9.17 -9.33
C ALA A 178 -1.15 -9.18 -7.86
N PHE A 179 0.12 -9.55 -7.63
CA PHE A 179 0.73 -9.46 -6.31
C PHE A 179 0.81 -8.01 -5.82
N THR A 180 1.24 -7.08 -6.68
CA THR A 180 1.34 -5.65 -6.39
C THR A 180 -0.03 -5.07 -6.01
N MET A 181 -1.10 -5.45 -6.72
CA MET A 181 -2.47 -5.07 -6.38
C MET A 181 -2.95 -5.67 -5.05
N GLU A 182 -2.63 -6.94 -4.76
CA GLU A 182 -2.98 -7.56 -3.48
C GLU A 182 -2.24 -6.89 -2.31
N MET A 183 -0.96 -6.58 -2.48
CA MET A 183 -0.17 -5.82 -1.50
C MET A 183 -0.71 -4.40 -1.28
N ALA A 184 -1.13 -3.72 -2.35
CA ALA A 184 -1.72 -2.39 -2.25
C ALA A 184 -3.07 -2.42 -1.52
N ALA A 185 -3.91 -3.41 -1.82
CA ALA A 185 -5.11 -3.65 -1.04
C ALA A 185 -4.70 -3.85 0.43
N ALA A 186 -3.79 -4.79 0.72
CA ALA A 186 -3.35 -5.19 2.07
C ALA A 186 -2.88 -4.03 2.92
N SER A 187 -2.02 -3.20 2.33
CA SER A 187 -1.57 -1.96 2.94
C SER A 187 -2.73 -1.00 3.22
N HIS A 188 -3.70 -0.87 2.32
CA HIS A 188 -4.87 -0.01 2.52
C HIS A 188 -5.78 -0.50 3.66
N ALA A 189 -6.05 -1.82 3.79
CA ALA A 189 -6.80 -2.30 4.96
C ALA A 189 -6.06 -2.01 6.27
N CYS A 190 -4.75 -2.24 6.32
CA CYS A 190 -3.96 -1.92 7.51
C CYS A 190 -4.10 -0.44 7.87
N LEU A 191 -4.08 0.44 6.87
CA LEU A 191 -4.27 1.88 7.07
C LEU A 191 -5.67 2.23 7.59
N GLU A 192 -6.74 1.62 7.05
CA GLU A 192 -8.11 1.80 7.53
C GLU A 192 -8.30 1.28 8.97
N ILE A 193 -7.61 0.20 9.33
CA ILE A 193 -7.59 -0.29 10.71
C ILE A 193 -6.91 0.73 11.63
N CYS A 194 -5.74 1.25 11.24
CA CYS A 194 -5.01 2.23 12.04
C CYS A 194 -5.81 3.52 12.24
N ARG A 195 -6.58 3.96 11.22
CA ARG A 195 -7.43 5.15 11.29
C ARG A 195 -8.55 5.06 12.32
N GLN A 196 -9.01 3.85 12.68
CA GLN A 196 -10.09 3.67 13.66
C GLN A 196 -9.67 4.01 15.09
N TYR A 197 -8.38 3.95 15.41
CA TYR A 197 -7.90 4.05 16.78
C TYR A 197 -7.28 5.41 17.13
N ASP A 198 -7.30 6.37 16.19
CA ASP A 198 -6.78 7.75 16.35
C ASP A 198 -5.37 7.83 16.98
N ASN A 199 -4.54 6.81 16.73
CA ASN A 199 -3.21 6.68 17.30
C ASN A 199 -2.16 7.08 16.25
N VAL A 200 -2.03 8.40 16.02
CA VAL A 200 -1.08 8.93 15.05
C VAL A 200 0.35 8.80 15.60
N ASN A 201 1.17 8.05 14.87
CA ASN A 201 2.59 7.86 15.16
C ASN A 201 3.40 7.81 13.84
N ASP A 202 4.72 7.84 13.94
CA ASP A 202 5.60 7.88 12.77
C ASP A 202 5.38 6.70 11.80
N LEU A 203 5.00 5.51 12.31
CA LEU A 203 4.71 4.36 11.47
C LEU A 203 3.46 4.59 10.60
N VAL A 204 2.44 5.29 11.12
CA VAL A 204 1.27 5.68 10.32
C VAL A 204 1.69 6.64 9.20
N VAL A 205 2.60 7.57 9.47
CA VAL A 205 3.11 8.50 8.45
C VAL A 205 3.88 7.74 7.37
N TRP A 206 4.76 6.83 7.76
CA TRP A 206 5.51 5.99 6.83
C TRP A 206 4.60 5.07 6.01
N LEU A 207 3.55 4.50 6.64
CA LEU A 207 2.54 3.71 5.96
C LEU A 207 1.79 4.52 4.92
N ASN A 208 1.29 5.70 5.28
CA ASN A 208 0.59 6.58 4.33
C ASN A 208 1.48 6.90 3.13
N TYR A 209 2.75 7.26 3.36
CA TYR A 209 3.71 7.54 2.31
C TYR A 209 3.95 6.31 1.41
N ALA A 210 4.29 5.16 2.00
CA ALA A 210 4.59 3.95 1.23
C ALA A 210 3.38 3.47 0.41
N TYR A 211 2.19 3.51 1.01
CA TYR A 211 0.94 3.22 0.31
C TYR A 211 0.69 4.20 -0.84
N PHE A 212 0.87 5.50 -0.61
CA PHE A 212 0.67 6.53 -1.64
C PHE A 212 1.57 6.30 -2.85
N VAL A 213 2.86 6.01 -2.63
CA VAL A 213 3.79 5.70 -3.72
C VAL A 213 3.36 4.44 -4.47
N LEU A 214 3.01 3.36 -3.75
CA LEU A 214 2.54 2.12 -4.37
C LEU A 214 1.27 2.32 -5.21
N ALA A 215 0.27 3.00 -4.65
CA ALA A 215 -0.97 3.31 -5.35
C ALA A 215 -0.74 4.17 -6.59
N SER A 216 0.21 5.12 -6.51
CA SER A 216 0.58 5.97 -7.65
C SER A 216 1.23 5.17 -8.77
N ASN A 217 2.11 4.21 -8.46
CA ASN A 217 2.70 3.32 -9.47
C ASN A 217 1.63 2.52 -10.22
N ILE A 218 0.70 1.90 -9.48
CA ILE A 218 -0.40 1.11 -10.07
C ILE A 218 -1.28 2.00 -10.97
N MET A 219 -1.61 3.21 -10.53
CA MET A 219 -2.42 4.15 -11.32
C MET A 219 -1.68 4.68 -12.56
N GLY A 220 -0.37 4.91 -12.46
CA GLY A 220 0.47 5.33 -13.59
C GLY A 220 0.57 4.26 -14.67
N GLU A 221 0.80 3.00 -14.29
CA GLU A 221 0.88 1.86 -15.20
C GLU A 221 -0.44 1.64 -15.96
N THR A 222 -1.57 1.67 -15.26
CA THR A 222 -2.90 1.52 -15.89
C THR A 222 -3.21 2.64 -16.88
N SER A 223 -2.76 3.86 -16.60
CA SER A 223 -2.94 5.02 -17.51
C SER A 223 -2.15 4.83 -18.81
N ASN A 224 -0.90 4.37 -18.71
CA ASN A 224 -0.04 4.09 -19.87
C ASN A 224 -0.58 2.95 -20.73
N ALA A 225 -1.06 1.86 -20.11
CA ALA A 225 -1.65 0.75 -20.84
C ALA A 225 -2.90 1.18 -21.63
N ASN A 226 -3.81 1.93 -21.00
CA ASN A 226 -5.01 2.43 -21.67
C ASN A 226 -4.69 3.37 -22.85
N ALA A 227 -3.66 4.21 -22.72
CA ALA A 227 -3.20 5.08 -23.80
C ALA A 227 -2.69 4.26 -25.00
N LEU A 228 -1.87 3.23 -24.77
CA LEU A 228 -1.38 2.34 -25.82
C LEU A 228 -2.50 1.55 -26.50
N TYR A 229 -3.44 0.99 -25.74
CA TYR A 229 -4.62 0.32 -26.30
C TYR A 229 -5.44 1.28 -27.18
N SER A 230 -5.64 2.52 -26.73
CA SER A 230 -6.37 3.53 -27.52
C SER A 230 -5.64 3.92 -28.81
N ALA A 231 -4.31 3.98 -28.79
CA ALA A 231 -3.48 4.28 -29.95
C ALA A 231 -3.50 3.13 -30.98
N MET A 232 -3.37 1.88 -30.51
CA MET A 232 -3.48 0.70 -31.38
C MET A 232 -4.87 0.58 -32.02
N HIS A 233 -5.94 0.89 -31.28
CA HIS A 233 -7.31 0.83 -31.80
C HIS A 233 -7.66 1.96 -32.78
N LYS A 234 -6.89 3.05 -32.79
CA LYS A 234 -6.94 4.11 -33.81
C LYS A 234 -6.15 3.71 -35.05
N ALA A 235 -4.95 3.16 -34.87
CA ALA A 235 -4.10 2.71 -35.98
C ALA A 235 -4.69 1.54 -36.78
N ASN A 236 -5.53 0.70 -36.16
CA ASN A 236 -6.17 -0.44 -36.84
C ASN A 236 -7.53 -0.08 -37.50
N ARG A 237 -7.89 1.21 -37.54
CA ARG A 237 -9.12 1.74 -38.17
C ARG A 237 -8.86 2.66 -39.37
N GLU A 238 -7.59 2.83 -39.74
CA GLU A 238 -7.12 3.48 -40.97
C GLU A 238 -6.57 2.41 -41.93
#